data_AF-A0AAU6ESS1-F1
#
_entry.id   AF-A0AAU6ESS1-F1
#
_cell.length_a   1.000
_cell.length_b   1.000
_cell.length_c   1.000
_cell.angle_alpha   90.00
_cell.angle_beta   90.00
_cell.angle_gamma   90.00
#
_symmetry.space_group_name_H-M   'P 1'
#
loop_
_entity.id
_entity.type
_entity.pdbx_description
1 polymer ?
#
loop_
_entity_poly.entity_id
_entity_poly.type
_entity_poly.pdbx_seq_one_letter_code
_entity_poly.pdbx_strand_id
1 'polypeptide(L)'
;MRRKATPRARRSRSRAAALTTVLLTAALGAGCSSNSPSAAGSTPSPVDTSPVSACTKLISYWAKETITGSKWAGLDWEQKGLSNQQYEIMDAIIKNARAEQKQHGLPAAKALIDRQSKDRCTAENGATWSSDNWRPPSEQHSTGP
;
A
#
# COMPACT_ATOMS: atom_id res chain seq x y z
N MET A 1 -5.36 -1.97 -56.70
CA MET A 1 -6.44 -2.46 -55.80
C MET A 1 -6.82 -1.33 -54.86
N ARG A 2 -8.05 -0.80 -54.97
CA ARG A 2 -8.58 0.30 -54.14
C ARG A 2 -9.60 -0.27 -53.14
N ARG A 3 -9.48 0.03 -51.84
CA ARG A 3 -10.60 -0.05 -50.89
C ARG A 3 -10.75 1.29 -50.18
N LYS A 4 -12.00 1.77 -50.17
CA LYS A 4 -12.44 3.13 -49.83
C LYS A 4 -12.45 3.35 -48.31
N ALA A 5 -12.09 4.56 -47.89
CA ALA A 5 -12.47 5.10 -46.58
C ALA A 5 -13.85 5.77 -46.69
N THR A 6 -14.68 5.62 -45.65
CA THR A 6 -15.92 6.41 -45.46
C THR A 6 -16.03 6.86 -44.01
N PRO A 7 -16.36 8.13 -43.76
CA PRO A 7 -16.62 8.66 -42.42
C PRO A 7 -18.14 8.70 -42.12
N ARG A 8 -18.53 8.64 -40.85
CA ARG A 8 -19.68 9.40 -40.34
C ARG A 8 -19.73 9.44 -38.81
N ALA A 9 -19.78 10.66 -38.29
CA ALA A 9 -20.12 11.01 -36.92
C ALA A 9 -21.63 10.83 -36.65
N ARG A 10 -22.01 10.57 -35.37
CA ARG A 10 -23.20 11.21 -34.77
C ARG A 10 -23.25 11.13 -33.23
N ARG A 11 -23.10 12.31 -32.62
CA ARG A 11 -23.80 12.93 -31.47
C ARG A 11 -24.44 12.06 -30.35
N SER A 12 -23.91 12.30 -29.15
CA SER A 12 -24.57 12.76 -27.90
C SER A 12 -26.00 12.32 -27.57
N ARG A 13 -26.17 11.77 -26.36
CA ARG A 13 -27.36 12.00 -25.52
C ARG A 13 -26.96 12.20 -24.06
N SER A 14 -27.18 13.42 -23.58
CA SER A 14 -27.20 13.79 -22.16
C SER A 14 -28.51 13.32 -21.52
N ARG A 15 -28.45 12.83 -20.29
CA ARG A 15 -29.52 12.81 -19.26
C ARG A 15 -28.82 12.94 -17.91
N ALA A 16 -28.77 14.12 -17.30
CA ALA A 16 -29.80 14.74 -16.46
C ALA A 16 -30.08 13.97 -15.16
N ALA A 17 -29.61 14.57 -14.06
CA ALA A 17 -30.19 14.69 -12.72
C ALA A 17 -30.60 13.44 -11.93
N ALA A 18 -30.02 13.30 -10.73
CA ALA A 18 -30.79 13.03 -9.51
C ALA A 18 -30.03 13.57 -8.29
N LEU A 19 -30.65 14.56 -7.64
CA LEU A 19 -30.34 15.04 -6.30
C LEU A 19 -30.81 13.99 -5.27
N THR A 20 -29.98 13.66 -4.28
CA THR A 20 -30.45 13.12 -3.00
C THR A 20 -29.55 13.59 -1.87
N THR A 21 -30.05 14.62 -1.18
CA THR A 21 -29.61 15.09 0.14
C THR A 21 -29.94 14.01 1.17
N VAL A 22 -28.96 13.57 1.97
CA VAL A 22 -29.22 12.80 3.19
C VAL A 22 -28.53 13.49 4.35
N LEU A 23 -29.33 14.23 5.13
CA LEU A 23 -28.98 14.65 6.49
C LEU A 23 -29.00 13.41 7.38
N LEU A 24 -27.89 13.07 8.03
CA LEU A 24 -27.91 12.16 9.18
C LEU A 24 -27.46 12.91 10.44
N THR A 25 -28.49 13.19 11.23
CA THR A 25 -28.60 13.52 12.65
C THR A 25 -27.41 13.17 13.56
N ALA A 26 -27.01 14.18 14.34
CA ALA A 26 -26.20 14.05 15.54
C ALA A 26 -26.95 13.28 16.65
N ALA A 27 -26.27 12.33 17.27
CA ALA A 27 -26.69 11.72 18.53
C ALA A 27 -25.54 11.90 19.54
N LEU A 28 -25.79 12.72 20.56
CA LEU A 28 -24.94 12.88 21.73
C LEU A 28 -24.97 11.57 22.53
N GLY A 29 -23.86 10.84 22.52
CA GLY A 29 -23.65 9.67 23.35
C GLY A 29 -23.40 10.08 24.79
N ALA A 30 -24.36 9.76 25.66
CA ALA A 30 -24.28 9.90 27.09
C ALA A 30 -23.03 9.18 27.66
N GLY A 31 -22.28 9.88 28.50
CA GLY A 31 -21.18 9.30 29.26
C GLY A 31 -21.70 8.27 30.25
N CYS A 32 -21.36 7.00 30.02
CA CYS A 32 -21.57 5.94 30.99
C CYS A 32 -20.29 5.80 31.82
N SER A 33 -20.29 6.40 33.01
CA SER A 33 -19.26 6.12 34.02
C SER A 33 -19.59 4.76 34.64
N SER A 34 -19.05 3.69 34.04
CA SER A 34 -19.15 2.32 34.57
C SER A 34 -17.80 1.94 35.16
N ASN A 35 -17.73 2.01 36.49
CA ASN A 35 -16.61 1.64 37.33
C ASN A 35 -16.31 0.14 37.16
N SER A 36 -15.50 -0.20 36.17
CA SER A 36 -15.07 -1.58 35.88
C SER A 36 -13.82 -1.93 36.69
N PRO A 37 -13.70 -3.17 37.19
CA PRO A 37 -12.55 -3.60 37.97
C PRO A 37 -11.28 -3.49 37.13
N SER A 38 -10.20 -3.00 37.74
CA SER A 38 -8.89 -2.85 37.10
C SER A 38 -8.43 -4.19 36.51
N ALA A 39 -8.68 -4.38 35.22
CA ALA A 39 -7.96 -5.36 34.44
C ALA A 39 -6.48 -4.95 34.51
N ALA A 40 -5.64 -5.83 35.07
CA ALA A 40 -4.20 -5.68 35.01
C ALA A 40 -3.84 -5.43 33.54
N GLY A 41 -3.45 -4.19 33.23
CA GLY A 41 -3.24 -3.74 31.87
C GLY A 41 -2.08 -4.53 31.26
N SER A 42 -2.39 -5.42 30.32
CA SER A 42 -1.40 -5.96 29.42
C SER A 42 -0.73 -4.78 28.73
N THR A 43 0.50 -4.48 29.11
CA THR A 43 1.26 -3.40 28.47
C THR A 43 1.50 -3.84 27.03
N PRO A 44 1.08 -3.07 26.01
CA PRO A 44 1.32 -3.44 24.63
C PRO A 44 2.84 -3.56 24.40
N SER A 45 3.26 -4.65 23.75
CA SER A 45 4.67 -4.82 23.41
C SER A 45 5.13 -3.69 22.47
N PRO A 46 6.38 -3.19 22.61
CA PRO A 46 6.90 -2.17 21.72
C PRO A 46 6.83 -2.61 20.26
N VAL A 47 6.23 -1.79 19.40
CA VAL A 47 6.23 -2.01 17.95
C VAL A 47 7.58 -1.57 17.41
N ASP A 48 8.28 -2.45 16.67
CA ASP A 48 9.50 -2.08 15.97
C ASP A 48 9.19 -1.11 14.82
N THR A 49 9.53 0.16 15.05
CA THR A 49 9.38 1.31 14.13
C THR A 49 10.70 1.68 13.45
N SER A 50 11.71 0.80 13.47
CA SER A 50 12.98 1.07 12.78
C SER A 50 12.78 1.26 11.27
N PRO A 51 13.65 2.04 10.60
CA PRO A 51 13.61 2.19 9.14
C PRO A 51 13.67 0.86 8.38
N VAL A 52 14.46 -0.09 8.87
CA VAL A 52 14.58 -1.44 8.29
C VAL A 52 13.25 -2.20 8.39
N SER A 53 12.58 -2.16 9.54
CA SER A 53 11.27 -2.77 9.76
C SER A 53 10.21 -2.15 8.84
N ALA A 54 10.19 -0.83 8.73
CA ALA A 54 9.27 -0.10 7.85
C ALA A 54 9.50 -0.47 6.36
N CYS A 55 10.74 -0.42 5.88
CA CYS A 55 11.13 -0.83 4.53
C CYS A 55 10.70 -2.26 4.23
N THR A 56 11.01 -3.20 5.14
CA THR A 56 10.72 -4.63 4.93
C THR A 56 9.22 -4.88 4.78
N LYS A 57 8.40 -4.27 5.65
CA LYS A 57 6.94 -4.41 5.61
C LYS A 57 6.36 -3.83 4.33
N LEU A 58 6.79 -2.62 3.95
CA LEU A 58 6.27 -1.91 2.79
C LEU A 58 6.59 -2.63 1.48
N ILE A 59 7.87 -3.01 1.29
CA ILE A 59 8.32 -3.73 0.09
C ILE A 59 7.69 -5.12 0.00
N SER A 60 7.67 -5.90 1.09
CA SER A 60 7.08 -7.25 1.06
C SER A 60 5.59 -7.20 0.71
N TYR A 61 4.85 -6.26 1.31
CA TYR A 61 3.43 -6.09 1.02
C TYR A 61 3.18 -5.77 -0.45
N TRP A 62 3.81 -4.71 -0.97
CA TRP A 62 3.55 -4.27 -2.35
C TRP A 62 4.07 -5.23 -3.41
N ALA A 63 5.20 -5.91 -3.16
CA ALA A 63 5.68 -6.95 -4.05
C ALA A 63 4.69 -8.13 -4.12
N LYS A 64 4.13 -8.56 -2.98
CA LYS A 64 3.12 -9.64 -2.93
C LYS A 64 1.83 -9.26 -3.65
N GLU A 65 1.35 -8.04 -3.45
CA GLU A 65 0.18 -7.50 -4.17
C GLU A 65 0.44 -7.48 -5.69
N THR A 66 1.66 -7.09 -6.09
CA THR A 66 2.06 -7.01 -7.50
C THR A 66 2.14 -8.38 -8.17
N ILE A 67 2.68 -9.42 -7.51
CA ILE A 67 2.73 -10.77 -8.10
C ILE A 67 1.39 -11.51 -8.02
N THR A 68 0.51 -11.12 -7.08
CA THR A 68 -0.86 -11.66 -6.97
C THR A 68 -1.80 -10.99 -7.98
N GLY A 69 -1.43 -9.82 -8.53
CA GLY A 69 -2.24 -9.09 -9.50
C GLY A 69 -3.47 -8.45 -8.86
N SER A 70 -3.34 -7.92 -7.64
CA SER A 70 -4.47 -7.27 -6.97
C SER A 70 -4.90 -6.00 -7.71
N LYS A 71 -6.10 -5.50 -7.39
CA LYS A 71 -6.60 -4.23 -7.96
C LYS A 71 -5.70 -3.01 -7.69
N TRP A 72 -4.80 -3.12 -6.72
CA TRP A 72 -3.85 -2.06 -6.32
C TRP A 72 -2.46 -2.25 -6.92
N ALA A 73 -2.20 -3.35 -7.64
CA ALA A 73 -0.88 -3.65 -8.20
C ALA A 73 -0.36 -2.52 -9.10
N GLY A 74 -1.26 -1.85 -9.85
CA GLY A 74 -0.95 -0.77 -10.77
C GLY A 74 -0.82 0.63 -10.15
N LEU A 75 -0.92 0.78 -8.82
CA LEU A 75 -0.60 2.06 -8.18
C LEU A 75 0.88 2.40 -8.41
N ASP A 76 1.14 3.68 -8.64
CA ASP A 76 2.52 4.19 -8.77
C ASP A 76 3.27 4.10 -7.43
N TRP A 77 4.60 4.08 -7.47
CA TRP A 77 5.44 3.88 -6.29
C TRP A 77 5.28 5.02 -5.27
N GLU A 78 5.01 6.24 -5.71
CA GLU A 78 4.75 7.38 -4.81
C GLU A 78 3.45 7.18 -4.02
N GLN A 79 2.40 6.69 -4.69
CA GLN A 79 1.11 6.39 -4.05
C GLN A 79 1.18 5.23 -3.06
N LYS A 80 2.17 4.35 -3.25
CA LYS A 80 2.49 3.24 -2.34
C LYS A 80 3.31 3.68 -1.12
N GLY A 81 3.76 4.94 -1.09
CA GLY A 81 4.57 5.51 -0.02
C GLY A 81 6.03 5.03 -0.01
N LEU A 82 6.53 4.52 -1.13
CA LEU A 82 7.92 4.07 -1.27
C LEU A 82 8.84 5.29 -1.44
N SER A 83 10.07 5.21 -0.92
CA SER A 83 11.17 6.05 -1.42
C SER A 83 11.64 5.55 -2.80
N ASN A 84 12.45 6.35 -3.52
CA ASN A 84 13.06 5.91 -4.78
C ASN A 84 13.89 4.64 -4.58
N GLN A 85 14.73 4.62 -3.54
CA GLN A 85 15.59 3.48 -3.26
C GLN A 85 14.79 2.24 -2.87
N GLN A 86 13.69 2.40 -2.12
CA GLN A 86 12.78 1.29 -1.81
C GLN A 86 12.09 0.76 -3.07
N TYR A 87 11.71 1.63 -4.00
CA TYR A 87 11.15 1.23 -5.29
C TYR A 87 12.14 0.38 -6.10
N GLU A 88 13.40 0.79 -6.19
CA GLU A 88 14.45 0.02 -6.88
C GLU A 88 14.65 -1.37 -6.28
N ILE A 89 14.67 -1.46 -4.94
CA ILE A 89 14.74 -2.74 -4.22
C ILE A 89 13.52 -3.60 -4.56
N MET A 90 12.31 -3.02 -4.52
CA MET A 90 11.06 -3.74 -4.79
C MET A 90 11.02 -4.28 -6.22
N ASP A 91 11.43 -3.49 -7.22
CA ASP A 91 11.43 -3.91 -8.62
C ASP A 91 12.36 -5.11 -8.86
N ALA A 92 13.57 -5.06 -8.29
CA ALA A 92 14.52 -6.17 -8.34
C ALA A 92 13.96 -7.45 -7.67
N ILE A 93 13.26 -7.31 -6.54
CA ILE A 93 12.60 -8.44 -5.86
C ILE A 93 11.47 -9.00 -6.72
N ILE A 94 10.62 -8.16 -7.31
CA ILE A 94 9.51 -8.59 -8.17
C ILE A 94 10.05 -9.38 -9.37
N LYS A 95 11.14 -8.93 -9.99
CA LYS A 95 11.79 -9.66 -11.08
C LYS A 95 12.18 -11.08 -10.65
N ASN A 96 12.83 -11.23 -9.50
CA ASN A 96 13.22 -12.54 -8.96
C ASN A 96 12.00 -13.39 -8.58
N ALA A 97 11.00 -12.79 -7.92
CA ALA A 97 9.79 -13.46 -7.50
C ALA A 97 8.97 -13.98 -8.70
N ARG A 98 8.95 -13.26 -9.82
CA ARG A 98 8.32 -13.74 -11.06
C ARG A 98 9.05 -14.94 -11.66
N ALA A 99 10.37 -15.01 -11.55
CA ALA A 99 11.12 -16.18 -11.96
C ALA A 99 10.83 -17.38 -11.05
N GLU A 100 10.87 -17.17 -9.74
CA GLU A 100 10.52 -18.16 -8.72
C GLU A 100 9.09 -18.68 -8.90
N GLN A 101 8.13 -17.79 -9.17
CA GLN A 101 6.74 -18.16 -9.37
C GLN A 101 6.56 -19.10 -10.56
N LYS A 102 7.32 -18.89 -11.64
CA LYS A 102 7.26 -19.76 -12.83
C LYS A 102 7.82 -21.16 -12.55
N GLN A 103 8.82 -21.27 -11.68
CA GLN A 103 9.51 -22.53 -11.40
C GLN A 103 8.86 -23.32 -10.26
N HIS A 104 8.45 -22.61 -9.21
CA HIS A 104 8.08 -23.19 -7.91
C HIS A 104 6.72 -22.71 -7.38
N GLY A 105 6.02 -21.88 -8.15
CA GLY A 105 4.67 -21.44 -7.85
C GLY A 105 4.59 -20.21 -6.92
N LEU A 106 3.36 -19.73 -6.74
CA LEU A 106 3.08 -18.50 -6.00
C LEU A 106 3.54 -18.54 -4.52
N PRO A 107 3.37 -19.63 -3.74
CA PRO A 107 3.83 -19.67 -2.36
C PRO A 107 5.35 -19.50 -2.23
N ALA A 108 6.13 -20.15 -3.10
CA ALA A 108 7.59 -20.03 -3.12
C ALA A 108 8.02 -18.60 -3.45
N ALA A 109 7.38 -17.97 -4.43
CA ALA A 109 7.63 -16.57 -4.77
C ALA A 109 7.35 -15.61 -3.60
N LYS A 110 6.25 -15.83 -2.85
CA LYS A 110 5.93 -15.02 -1.65
C LYS A 110 6.98 -15.18 -0.56
N ALA A 111 7.47 -16.41 -0.32
CA ALA A 111 8.54 -16.66 0.64
C ALA A 111 9.88 -16.04 0.21
N LEU A 112 10.18 -16.03 -1.10
CA LEU A 112 11.35 -15.34 -1.65
C LEU A 112 11.24 -13.82 -1.43
N ILE A 113 10.06 -13.22 -1.68
CA ILE A 113 9.81 -11.81 -1.42
C ILE A 113 10.12 -11.45 0.03
N ASP A 114 9.60 -12.23 0.99
CA ASP A 114 9.82 -11.95 2.42
C ASP A 114 11.30 -11.95 2.78
N ARG A 115 12.02 -12.97 2.32
CA ARG A 115 13.46 -13.10 2.58
C ARG A 115 14.24 -11.94 1.96
N GLN A 116 14.06 -11.70 0.65
CA GLN A 116 14.82 -10.66 -0.04
C GLN A 116 14.48 -9.26 0.44
N SER A 117 13.23 -9.00 0.84
CA SER A 117 12.84 -7.70 1.41
C SER A 117 13.62 -7.44 2.69
N LYS A 118 13.66 -8.42 3.60
CA LYS A 118 14.41 -8.29 4.85
C LYS A 118 15.91 -8.09 4.60
N ASP A 119 16.50 -8.94 3.77
CA ASP A 119 17.95 -8.93 3.53
C ASP A 119 18.39 -7.61 2.88
N ARG A 120 17.67 -7.15 1.85
CA ARG A 120 18.00 -5.91 1.12
C ARG A 120 17.70 -4.66 1.95
N CYS A 121 16.56 -4.59 2.63
CA CYS A 121 16.27 -3.47 3.52
C CYS A 121 17.27 -3.36 4.67
N THR A 122 17.79 -4.50 5.17
CA THR A 122 18.85 -4.50 6.19
C THR A 122 20.16 -3.98 5.61
N ALA A 123 20.56 -4.48 4.43
CA ALA A 123 21.79 -4.05 3.75
C ALA A 123 21.79 -2.54 3.45
N GLU A 124 20.63 -1.98 3.12
CA GLU A 124 20.45 -0.57 2.77
C GLU A 124 19.99 0.31 3.96
N ASN A 125 20.08 -0.20 5.20
CA ASN A 125 19.67 0.52 6.42
C ASN A 125 18.26 1.15 6.34
N GLY A 126 17.32 0.45 5.72
CA GLY A 126 15.94 0.89 5.53
C GLY A 126 15.67 1.68 4.25
N ALA A 127 16.69 1.89 3.41
CA ALA A 127 16.59 2.55 2.11
C ALA A 127 15.84 3.90 2.21
N THR A 128 16.18 4.70 3.22
CA THR A 128 15.51 5.96 3.55
C THR A 128 15.85 7.10 2.59
N TRP A 129 16.67 6.84 1.57
CA TRP A 129 17.17 7.87 0.67
C TRP A 129 16.18 8.22 -0.45
N SER A 130 16.08 9.54 -0.66
CA SER A 130 15.30 10.28 -1.65
C SER A 130 13.87 9.76 -1.93
N SER A 131 12.90 10.40 -1.30
CA SER A 131 11.85 11.09 -2.05
C SER A 131 11.46 12.29 -1.20
N ASP A 132 11.07 13.41 -1.80
CA ASP A 132 10.59 14.60 -1.08
C ASP A 132 9.36 14.31 -0.16
N ASN A 133 8.91 13.05 -0.09
CA ASN A 133 7.68 12.59 0.56
C ASN A 133 7.91 11.50 1.63
N TRP A 134 9.11 10.92 1.77
CA TRP A 134 9.36 9.92 2.82
C TRP A 134 9.46 10.61 4.21
N ARG A 135 8.58 10.21 5.13
CA ARG A 135 8.64 10.59 6.55
C ARG A 135 9.07 9.41 7.41
N PRO A 136 9.99 9.59 8.37
CA PRO A 136 10.36 8.53 9.29
C PRO A 136 9.12 8.06 10.08
N PRO A 137 9.02 6.77 10.45
CA PRO A 137 7.84 6.22 11.13
C PRO A 137 7.46 6.98 12.42
N SER A 138 8.43 7.55 13.12
CA SER A 138 8.22 8.38 14.31
C SER A 138 7.38 9.63 14.02
N GLU A 139 7.44 10.18 12.81
CA GLU A 139 6.77 11.43 12.44
C GLU A 139 5.39 11.20 11.79
N GLN A 140 5.07 9.98 11.38
CA GLN A 140 3.79 9.67 10.74
C GLN A 140 2.61 9.65 11.74
N HIS A 141 2.88 9.41 13.03
CA HIS A 141 1.86 9.38 14.08
C HIS A 141 1.68 10.73 14.81
N SER A 142 2.52 11.73 14.51
CA SER A 142 2.53 13.02 15.23
C SER A 142 1.60 14.09 14.65
N THR A 143 1.01 13.85 13.48
CA THR A 143 0.04 14.75 12.84
C THR A 143 -1.39 14.31 13.10
N GLY A 144 -1.92 14.70 14.26
CA GLY A 144 -3.35 14.81 14.54
C GLY A 144 -3.64 16.17 15.18
N PRO A 145 -4.77 16.83 14.88
CA PRO A 145 -5.10 18.16 15.37
C PRO A 145 -5.28 18.22 16.90
#